data_AF-A0A317VQM8-F1
#
_entry.id   AF-A0A317VQM8-F1
#
_cell.length_a   1.000
_cell.length_b   1.000
_cell.length_c   1.000
_cell.angle_alpha   90.00
_cell.angle_beta   90.00
_cell.angle_gamma   90.00
#
_symmetry.space_group_name_H-M   'P 1'
#
loop_
_entity.id
_entity.type
_entity.pdbx_description
1 polymer ?
#
loop_
_entity_poly.entity_id
_entity_poly.type
_entity_poly.pdbx_seq_one_letter_code
_entity_poly.pdbx_strand_id
1 'polypeptide(L)'
;MAVFQYSPLDQEPFSTRILRLLPNKDRAAPIACQLSNHSILDDTAQEYDALSYVWGDKADGQLRGHEFERTLWVDAICIDQNNMTEKEMQIRNMARIYEQASQVVVWLGEEADNSSQALEAIRVAAEGVFAGEFFVLPSESILIEGVKTLFLRSWFYRMWVMGLARNIQIQCGPVRMSGYTFATGIQAWGSYAGPCVLSTTRLIRGAIFRPQYGTLSMNKLSLAELVDMHHTSEASILHDKIYALLGLSSDSHKAPGLLPNYQVSWEQLFQRLIRFLLNEQVSVKTWPGREIAGIQCSGRILGFIVKADDTHTKTDLQVLLTGVAKTDHNKLWKVKWTIRKLVESIQPLDIVCLLQGVPDPSIIRYTDGCFRVVVLRAVFQKTYGAESADFQQIRSQNNRPARSLHLIWSWGEQLSPSSAILDLAAEAVGTYSAIEKVLWDTNVAMHETAYNCINTYWPAMLAAEEILRLLAERLGYRHLKTRMALYSVALLYSKENIGDKSVPLLNIDRTKARDILQRMCGFRHKKNFALLVGRDYFRRMYINEPGFVSGDMEVPYNVRFTASLEDLLREIEHRPTLELSPLF
;
A
#
# COMPACT_ATOMS: atom_id res chain seq x y z
N MET A 1 -3.75 -47.43 5.41
CA MET A 1 -3.97 -47.22 3.96
C MET A 1 -2.60 -47.06 3.33
N ALA A 2 -2.34 -47.67 2.18
CA ALA A 2 -1.10 -47.41 1.44
C ALA A 2 -1.08 -45.93 1.04
N VAL A 3 0.03 -45.24 1.28
CA VAL A 3 0.21 -43.84 0.87
C VAL A 3 0.28 -43.83 -0.66
N PHE A 4 -0.50 -42.96 -1.30
CA PHE A 4 -0.44 -42.78 -2.75
C PHE A 4 0.97 -42.34 -3.15
N GLN A 5 1.56 -43.01 -4.15
CA GLN A 5 2.88 -42.66 -4.66
C GLN A 5 2.72 -41.92 -6.00
N TYR A 6 3.27 -40.70 -6.05
CA TYR A 6 3.28 -39.89 -7.26
C TYR A 6 4.24 -40.49 -8.31
N SER A 7 3.80 -40.53 -9.57
CA SER A 7 4.70 -40.72 -10.69
C SER A 7 5.50 -39.43 -10.92
N PRO A 8 6.83 -39.48 -11.14
CA PRO A 8 7.60 -38.29 -11.45
C PRO A 8 7.00 -37.51 -12.62
N LEU A 9 6.98 -36.17 -12.51
CA LEU A 9 6.70 -35.33 -13.67
C LEU A 9 7.87 -35.47 -14.66
N ASP A 10 7.55 -35.45 -15.95
CA ASP A 10 8.56 -35.34 -17.00
C ASP A 10 9.37 -34.06 -16.72
N GLN A 11 10.72 -34.14 -16.71
CA GLN A 11 11.64 -33.07 -16.27
C GLN A 11 11.59 -31.78 -17.11
N GLU A 12 10.60 -31.64 -17.98
CA GLU A 12 10.25 -30.43 -18.69
C GLU A 12 9.76 -29.36 -17.69
N PRO A 13 10.25 -28.11 -17.76
CA PRO A 13 9.87 -27.03 -16.83
C PRO A 13 8.38 -26.62 -16.92
N PHE A 14 7.61 -27.20 -17.84
CA PHE A 14 6.23 -26.84 -18.16
C PHE A 14 5.29 -28.04 -18.16
N SER A 15 5.36 -28.90 -17.15
CA SER A 15 4.43 -30.01 -16.95
C SER A 15 3.69 -29.88 -15.61
N THR A 16 2.47 -30.40 -15.52
CA THR A 16 1.71 -30.57 -14.26
C THR A 16 0.90 -31.87 -14.32
N ARG A 17 0.20 -32.23 -13.25
CA ARG A 17 -0.77 -33.33 -13.27
C ARG A 17 -2.19 -32.78 -13.32
N ILE A 18 -3.07 -33.53 -13.96
CA ILE A 18 -4.50 -33.24 -14.00
C ILE A 18 -5.27 -34.42 -13.41
N LEU A 19 -6.28 -34.09 -12.62
CA LEU A 19 -7.17 -35.01 -11.93
C LEU A 19 -8.42 -35.28 -12.78
N ARG A 20 -8.60 -36.52 -13.21
CA ARG A 20 -9.86 -37.00 -13.79
C ARG A 20 -10.73 -37.58 -12.69
N LEU A 21 -11.75 -36.84 -12.28
CA LEU A 21 -12.73 -37.21 -11.26
C LEU A 21 -13.84 -38.05 -11.89
N LEU A 22 -13.98 -39.31 -11.45
CA LEU A 22 -14.94 -40.26 -12.01
C LEU A 22 -16.37 -39.98 -11.49
N PRO A 23 -17.41 -40.11 -12.33
CA PRO A 23 -18.78 -39.88 -11.92
C PRO A 23 -19.27 -41.01 -11.01
N ASN A 24 -20.24 -40.69 -10.16
CA ASN A 24 -21.01 -41.70 -9.44
C ASN A 24 -22.42 -41.15 -9.17
N LYS A 25 -23.43 -42.02 -9.34
CA LYS A 25 -24.82 -41.66 -9.07
C LYS A 25 -25.07 -41.37 -7.59
N ASP A 26 -24.42 -42.14 -6.72
CA ASP A 26 -24.49 -41.92 -5.28
C ASP A 26 -23.46 -40.86 -4.85
N ARG A 27 -23.94 -39.73 -4.34
CA ARG A 27 -23.08 -38.66 -3.81
C ARG A 27 -22.32 -39.08 -2.54
N ALA A 28 -22.82 -40.05 -1.79
CA ALA A 28 -22.17 -40.58 -0.60
C ALA A 28 -21.10 -41.65 -0.93
N ALA A 29 -21.08 -42.19 -2.14
CA ALA A 29 -20.09 -43.17 -2.55
C ALA A 29 -18.66 -42.58 -2.48
N PRO A 30 -17.63 -43.40 -2.15
CA PRO A 30 -16.25 -42.93 -2.13
C PRO A 30 -15.84 -42.24 -3.43
N ILE A 31 -15.05 -41.17 -3.31
CA ILE A 31 -14.52 -40.45 -4.47
C ILE A 31 -13.46 -41.33 -5.14
N ALA A 32 -13.60 -41.55 -6.46
CA ALA A 32 -12.64 -42.24 -7.29
C ALA A 32 -12.10 -41.28 -8.36
N CYS A 33 -10.79 -41.28 -8.57
CA CYS A 33 -10.12 -40.37 -9.49
C CYS A 33 -8.86 -41.00 -10.08
N GLN A 34 -8.40 -40.43 -11.19
CA GLN A 34 -7.15 -40.79 -11.87
C GLN A 34 -6.29 -39.54 -12.06
N LEU A 35 -4.97 -39.68 -11.92
CA LEU A 35 -4.01 -38.61 -12.20
C LEU A 35 -3.25 -38.92 -13.49
N SER A 36 -3.03 -37.89 -14.30
CA SER A 36 -2.28 -37.99 -15.56
C SER A 36 -1.37 -36.76 -15.75
N ASN A 37 -0.21 -36.94 -16.39
CA ASN A 37 0.69 -35.84 -16.74
C ASN A 37 0.07 -34.98 -17.86
N HIS A 38 0.27 -33.68 -17.77
CA HIS A 38 -0.22 -32.68 -18.71
C HIS A 38 0.87 -31.67 -19.05
N SER A 39 1.04 -31.41 -20.35
CA SER A 39 1.94 -30.39 -20.89
C SER A 39 1.26 -29.03 -20.84
N ILE A 40 1.90 -28.06 -20.20
CA ILE A 40 1.46 -26.66 -20.13
C ILE A 40 1.93 -25.89 -21.38
N LEU A 41 2.76 -26.48 -22.25
CA LEU A 41 3.27 -25.83 -23.46
C LEU A 41 2.26 -25.82 -24.61
N ASP A 42 1.42 -26.84 -24.69
CA ASP A 42 0.56 -27.07 -25.84
C ASP A 42 -0.79 -26.35 -25.64
N ASP A 43 -1.03 -25.27 -26.40
CA ASP A 43 -2.32 -24.56 -26.41
C ASP A 43 -3.49 -25.43 -26.94
N THR A 44 -3.20 -26.64 -27.42
CA THR A 44 -4.15 -27.66 -27.88
C THR A 44 -4.39 -28.75 -26.83
N ALA A 45 -3.78 -28.67 -25.65
CA ALA A 45 -3.88 -29.68 -24.62
C ALA A 45 -5.29 -29.74 -24.01
N GLN A 46 -5.64 -30.91 -23.46
CA GLN A 46 -6.93 -31.26 -22.88
C GLN A 46 -7.47 -30.17 -21.93
N GLU A 47 -8.72 -29.74 -22.17
CA GLU A 47 -9.43 -28.78 -21.33
C GLU A 47 -9.60 -29.29 -19.89
N TYR A 48 -9.33 -28.42 -18.92
CA TYR A 48 -9.51 -28.69 -17.48
C TYR A 48 -10.04 -27.47 -16.74
N ASP A 49 -10.78 -27.72 -15.66
CA ASP A 49 -11.17 -26.67 -14.71
C ASP A 49 -10.16 -26.61 -13.57
N ALA A 50 -9.80 -25.42 -13.09
CA ALA A 50 -8.94 -25.30 -11.92
C ALA A 50 -9.75 -24.92 -10.68
N LEU A 51 -9.48 -25.56 -9.55
CA LEU A 51 -10.16 -25.29 -8.29
C LEU A 51 -9.40 -24.24 -7.46
N SER A 52 -10.12 -23.31 -6.85
CA SER A 52 -9.62 -22.37 -5.84
C SER A 52 -10.48 -22.48 -4.59
N TYR A 53 -9.90 -23.00 -3.52
CA TYR A 53 -10.60 -23.45 -2.32
C TYR A 53 -9.68 -23.41 -1.12
N VAL A 54 -10.20 -23.29 0.11
CA VAL A 54 -9.42 -23.33 1.36
C VAL A 54 -9.04 -24.74 1.76
N TRP A 55 -7.75 -24.99 1.98
CA TRP A 55 -7.27 -26.28 2.44
C TRP A 55 -7.85 -26.60 3.81
N GLY A 56 -8.30 -27.84 4.00
CA GLY A 56 -8.93 -28.29 5.25
C GLY A 56 -10.44 -28.10 5.29
N ASP A 57 -11.04 -27.33 4.38
CA ASP A 57 -12.49 -27.30 4.22
C ASP A 57 -12.95 -28.61 3.57
N LYS A 58 -13.94 -29.27 4.20
CA LYS A 58 -14.57 -30.45 3.63
C LYS A 58 -15.36 -30.03 2.40
N ALA A 59 -14.84 -30.31 1.22
CA ALA A 59 -15.61 -30.29 -0.01
C ALA A 59 -16.30 -31.65 -0.16
N ASP A 60 -17.56 -31.75 0.26
CA ASP A 60 -18.31 -33.01 0.28
C ASP A 60 -18.77 -33.41 -1.13
N GLY A 61 -17.85 -33.87 -1.98
CA GLY A 61 -18.17 -34.47 -3.28
C GLY A 61 -19.00 -33.61 -4.25
N GLN A 62 -19.26 -32.34 -3.94
CA GLN A 62 -20.20 -31.48 -4.69
C GLN A 62 -19.68 -31.10 -6.09
N LEU A 63 -18.38 -31.27 -6.30
CA LEU A 63 -17.72 -31.11 -7.59
C LEU A 63 -17.84 -32.37 -8.46
N ARG A 64 -18.19 -33.54 -7.89
CA ARG A 64 -18.37 -34.79 -8.65
C ARG A 64 -19.65 -34.72 -9.48
N GLY A 65 -19.52 -34.96 -10.79
CA GLY A 65 -20.67 -35.14 -11.67
C GLY A 65 -21.42 -36.44 -11.38
N HIS A 66 -22.74 -36.42 -11.55
CA HIS A 66 -23.57 -37.62 -11.40
C HIS A 66 -23.38 -38.60 -12.57
N GLU A 67 -23.21 -38.06 -13.79
CA GLU A 67 -23.16 -38.85 -15.03
C GLU A 67 -21.89 -38.63 -15.84
N PHE A 68 -21.24 -37.48 -15.70
CA PHE A 68 -20.06 -37.11 -16.45
C PHE A 68 -18.86 -36.96 -15.53
N GLU A 69 -17.73 -37.47 -16.00
CA GLU A 69 -16.43 -37.20 -15.40
C GLU A 69 -16.08 -35.72 -15.50
N ARG A 70 -15.22 -35.27 -14.58
CA ARG A 70 -14.67 -33.92 -14.62
C ARG A 70 -13.15 -33.96 -14.63
N THR A 71 -12.56 -33.11 -15.44
CA THR A 71 -11.13 -32.90 -15.51
C THR A 71 -10.79 -31.65 -14.70
N LEU A 72 -10.07 -31.83 -13.59
CA LEU A 72 -9.78 -30.79 -12.61
C LEU A 72 -8.28 -30.63 -12.40
N TRP A 73 -7.84 -29.42 -12.11
CA TRP A 73 -6.57 -29.16 -11.45
C TRP A 73 -6.83 -28.71 -10.01
N VAL A 74 -6.28 -29.46 -9.06
CA VAL A 74 -6.42 -29.22 -7.61
C VAL A 74 -5.02 -29.27 -7.02
N ASP A 75 -4.50 -28.13 -6.55
CA ASP A 75 -3.11 -27.97 -6.08
C ASP A 75 -2.69 -29.04 -5.06
N ALA A 76 -3.52 -29.34 -4.06
CA ALA A 76 -3.20 -30.32 -3.02
C ALA A 76 -3.12 -31.77 -3.55
N ILE A 77 -3.67 -32.05 -4.73
CA ILE A 77 -3.70 -33.40 -5.32
C ILE A 77 -2.74 -33.50 -6.50
N CYS A 78 -2.72 -32.50 -7.38
CA CYS A 78 -1.92 -32.51 -8.61
C CYS A 78 -0.42 -32.30 -8.35
N ILE A 79 -0.06 -31.62 -7.26
CA ILE A 79 1.32 -31.36 -6.86
C ILE A 79 1.70 -32.34 -5.74
N ASP A 80 2.87 -32.97 -5.88
CA ASP A 80 3.48 -33.72 -4.77
C ASP A 80 3.98 -32.74 -3.70
N GLN A 81 3.14 -32.54 -2.68
CA GLN A 81 3.42 -31.61 -1.58
C GLN A 81 4.64 -32.01 -0.72
N ASN A 82 5.10 -33.26 -0.82
CA ASN A 82 6.27 -33.75 -0.08
C ASN A 82 7.59 -33.55 -0.85
N ASN A 83 7.52 -33.19 -2.14
CA ASN A 83 8.68 -32.92 -2.97
C ASN A 83 8.88 -31.41 -3.14
N MET A 84 9.82 -30.84 -2.38
CA MET A 84 10.06 -29.39 -2.38
C MET A 84 10.48 -28.86 -3.77
N THR A 85 11.30 -29.62 -4.50
CA THR A 85 11.75 -29.23 -5.85
C THR A 85 10.58 -29.20 -6.82
N GLU A 86 9.70 -30.21 -6.79
CA GLU A 86 8.46 -30.20 -7.57
C GLU A 86 7.58 -29.01 -7.18
N LYS A 87 7.36 -28.80 -5.88
CA LYS A 87 6.53 -27.70 -5.37
C LYS A 87 7.02 -26.33 -5.84
N GLU A 88 8.31 -26.04 -5.73
CA GLU A 88 8.89 -24.78 -6.20
C GLU A 88 8.71 -24.58 -7.72
N MET A 89 8.84 -25.65 -8.52
CA MET A 89 8.58 -25.59 -9.96
C MET A 89 7.09 -25.38 -10.27
N GLN A 90 6.20 -26.09 -9.60
CA GLN A 90 4.75 -25.95 -9.81
C GLN A 90 4.25 -24.56 -9.42
N ILE A 91 4.77 -23.96 -8.35
CA ILE A 91 4.42 -22.59 -7.93
C ILE A 91 4.82 -21.56 -8.98
N ARG A 92 5.96 -21.73 -9.64
CA ARG A 92 6.35 -20.89 -10.79
C ARG A 92 5.35 -21.02 -11.95
N ASN A 93 4.76 -22.19 -12.12
CA ASN A 93 3.82 -22.50 -13.19
C ASN A 93 2.35 -22.18 -12.86
N MET A 94 1.99 -21.95 -11.59
CA MET A 94 0.59 -21.73 -11.17
C MET A 94 -0.12 -20.64 -11.97
N ALA A 95 0.58 -19.55 -12.31
CA ALA A 95 0.03 -18.49 -13.13
C ALA A 95 -0.44 -18.99 -14.50
N ARG A 96 0.39 -19.80 -15.16
CA ARG A 96 0.09 -20.37 -16.48
C ARG A 96 -1.00 -21.44 -16.39
N ILE A 97 -0.99 -22.25 -15.33
CA ILE A 97 -2.03 -23.26 -15.07
C ILE A 97 -3.41 -22.60 -14.94
N TYR A 98 -3.53 -21.55 -14.12
CA TYR A 98 -4.81 -20.85 -13.99
C TYR A 98 -5.20 -20.05 -15.24
N GLU A 99 -4.22 -19.55 -16.01
CA GLU A 99 -4.45 -18.85 -17.28
C GLU A 99 -4.98 -19.78 -18.38
N GLN A 100 -4.51 -21.03 -18.43
CA GLN A 100 -4.90 -22.04 -19.42
C GLN A 100 -6.14 -22.85 -19.04
N ALA A 101 -6.56 -22.83 -17.77
CA ALA A 101 -7.78 -23.50 -17.34
C ALA A 101 -9.01 -22.97 -18.12
N SER A 102 -9.89 -23.88 -18.56
CA SER A 102 -11.14 -23.55 -19.26
C SER A 102 -12.04 -22.66 -18.40
N GLN A 103 -12.06 -22.95 -17.09
CA GLN A 103 -12.64 -22.10 -16.07
C GLN A 103 -11.96 -22.34 -14.73
N VAL A 104 -12.15 -21.37 -13.86
CA VAL A 104 -11.75 -21.43 -12.46
C VAL A 104 -12.99 -21.50 -11.60
N VAL A 105 -13.07 -22.54 -10.76
CA VAL A 105 -14.13 -22.68 -9.77
C VAL A 105 -13.62 -22.15 -8.43
N VAL A 106 -14.16 -21.03 -7.99
CA VAL A 106 -13.95 -20.47 -6.67
C VAL A 106 -14.94 -21.13 -5.72
N TRP A 107 -14.44 -21.96 -4.81
CA TRP A 107 -15.21 -22.63 -3.78
C TRP A 107 -15.15 -21.83 -2.48
N LEU A 108 -16.26 -21.20 -2.12
CA LEU A 108 -16.42 -20.41 -0.90
C LEU A 108 -16.79 -21.27 0.32
N GLY A 109 -16.90 -22.59 0.19
CA GLY A 109 -17.35 -23.50 1.25
C GLY A 109 -18.79 -23.96 1.09
N GLU A 110 -19.25 -24.74 2.05
CA GLU A 110 -20.60 -25.28 2.10
C GLU A 110 -21.67 -24.18 2.33
N GLU A 111 -22.92 -24.54 2.09
CA GLU A 111 -24.06 -23.68 2.41
C GLU A 111 -24.21 -23.56 3.93
N ALA A 112 -24.05 -22.34 4.44
CA ALA A 112 -24.12 -22.03 5.86
C ALA A 112 -24.34 -20.52 6.05
N ASP A 113 -24.83 -20.11 7.23
CA ASP A 113 -24.93 -18.70 7.63
C ASP A 113 -25.68 -17.80 6.63
N ASN A 114 -26.74 -18.35 6.04
CA ASN A 114 -27.56 -17.70 5.00
C ASN A 114 -26.77 -17.34 3.72
N SER A 115 -25.71 -18.07 3.40
CA SER A 115 -24.88 -17.81 2.22
C SER A 115 -25.65 -17.81 0.90
N SER A 116 -26.70 -18.63 0.78
CA SER A 116 -27.53 -18.70 -0.43
C SER A 116 -28.33 -17.41 -0.63
N GLN A 117 -28.94 -16.90 0.44
CA GLN A 117 -29.67 -15.62 0.45
C GLN A 117 -28.71 -14.44 0.25
N ALA A 118 -27.52 -14.51 0.84
CA ALA A 118 -26.48 -13.50 0.64
C ALA A 118 -26.02 -13.43 -0.82
N LEU A 119 -25.80 -14.58 -1.46
CA LEU A 119 -25.48 -14.64 -2.89
C LEU A 119 -26.63 -14.11 -3.75
N GLU A 120 -27.87 -14.44 -3.43
CA GLU A 120 -29.02 -13.88 -4.16
C GLU A 120 -29.09 -12.35 -4.03
N ALA A 121 -28.85 -11.81 -2.83
CA ALA A 121 -28.80 -10.36 -2.62
C ALA A 121 -27.67 -9.67 -3.41
N ILE A 122 -26.51 -10.32 -3.53
CA ILE A 122 -25.40 -9.86 -4.39
C ILE A 122 -25.82 -9.91 -5.87
N ARG A 123 -26.53 -10.95 -6.30
CA ARG A 123 -27.03 -11.10 -7.68
C ARG A 123 -28.00 -9.97 -8.05
N VAL A 124 -29.00 -9.72 -7.20
CA VAL A 124 -29.98 -8.63 -7.38
C VAL A 124 -29.30 -7.27 -7.41
N ALA A 125 -28.29 -7.05 -6.55
CA ALA A 125 -27.50 -5.83 -6.57
C ALA A 125 -26.75 -5.64 -7.89
N ALA A 126 -26.20 -6.72 -8.47
CA ALA A 126 -25.54 -6.68 -9.77
C ALA A 126 -26.50 -6.31 -10.90
N GLU A 127 -27.74 -6.80 -10.86
CA GLU A 127 -28.79 -6.44 -11.82
C GLU A 127 -29.13 -4.96 -11.75
N GLY A 128 -29.32 -4.41 -10.54
CA GLY A 128 -29.57 -2.98 -10.36
C GLY A 128 -28.44 -2.11 -10.89
N VAL A 129 -27.18 -2.48 -10.61
CA VAL A 129 -25.99 -1.77 -11.14
C VAL A 129 -25.97 -1.83 -12.67
N PHE A 130 -26.30 -2.97 -13.28
CA PHE A 130 -26.37 -3.12 -14.73
C PHE A 130 -27.49 -2.29 -15.36
N ALA A 131 -28.66 -2.22 -14.70
CA ALA A 131 -29.80 -1.41 -15.12
C ALA A 131 -29.57 0.11 -14.94
N GLY A 132 -28.48 0.52 -14.28
CA GLY A 132 -28.21 1.92 -13.93
C GLY A 132 -29.11 2.45 -12.82
N GLU A 133 -29.72 1.55 -12.04
CA GLU A 133 -30.61 1.88 -10.94
C GLU A 133 -29.83 2.13 -9.66
N PHE A 134 -30.35 3.01 -8.80
CA PHE A 134 -29.79 3.19 -7.47
C PHE A 134 -30.19 2.00 -6.60
N PHE A 135 -29.25 1.08 -6.38
CA PHE A 135 -29.49 -0.05 -5.49
C PHE A 135 -29.60 0.42 -4.05
N VAL A 136 -30.80 0.30 -3.48
CA VAL A 136 -31.04 0.53 -2.05
C VAL A 136 -30.72 -0.76 -1.32
N LEU A 137 -29.78 -0.70 -0.36
CA LEU A 137 -29.45 -1.84 0.48
C LEU A 137 -30.71 -2.36 1.18
N PRO A 138 -30.91 -3.68 1.29
CA PRO A 138 -32.03 -4.25 2.02
C PRO A 138 -32.07 -3.71 3.45
N SER A 139 -33.26 -3.40 3.97
CA SER A 139 -33.46 -3.04 5.37
C SER A 139 -33.42 -4.25 6.31
N GLU A 140 -33.47 -5.46 5.76
CA GLU A 140 -33.50 -6.71 6.51
C GLU A 140 -32.13 -7.04 7.10
N SER A 141 -32.04 -7.04 8.44
CA SER A 141 -30.81 -7.34 9.18
C SER A 141 -30.21 -8.70 8.84
N ILE A 142 -31.04 -9.70 8.52
CA ILE A 142 -30.59 -11.08 8.24
C ILE A 142 -29.78 -11.14 6.94
N LEU A 143 -30.22 -10.40 5.90
CA LEU A 143 -29.49 -10.33 4.62
C LEU A 143 -28.16 -9.60 4.76
N ILE A 144 -28.15 -8.49 5.50
CA ILE A 144 -26.91 -7.75 5.78
C ILE A 144 -25.91 -8.65 6.52
N GLU A 145 -26.37 -9.39 7.54
CA GLU A 145 -25.50 -10.28 8.32
C GLU A 145 -25.00 -11.48 7.50
N GLY A 146 -25.86 -12.04 6.64
CA GLY A 146 -25.45 -13.10 5.71
C GLY A 146 -24.35 -12.64 4.74
N VAL A 147 -24.47 -11.43 4.17
CA VAL A 147 -23.43 -10.86 3.28
C VAL A 147 -22.14 -10.59 4.04
N LYS A 148 -22.22 -10.01 5.25
CA LYS A 148 -21.04 -9.81 6.11
C LYS A 148 -20.34 -11.13 6.42
N THR A 149 -21.10 -12.15 6.83
CA THR A 149 -20.56 -13.47 7.18
C THR A 149 -19.93 -14.14 5.95
N LEU A 150 -20.53 -13.98 4.77
CA LEU A 150 -19.92 -14.44 3.51
C LEU A 150 -18.56 -13.77 3.26
N PHE A 151 -18.44 -12.45 3.47
CA PHE A 151 -17.18 -11.70 3.33
C PHE A 151 -16.13 -12.02 4.40
N LEU A 152 -16.53 -12.63 5.51
CA LEU A 152 -15.62 -13.12 6.54
C LEU A 152 -15.10 -14.54 6.25
N ARG A 153 -15.57 -15.21 5.20
CA ARG A 153 -15.05 -16.53 4.84
C ARG A 153 -13.57 -16.44 4.45
N SER A 154 -12.79 -17.39 4.96
CA SER A 154 -11.33 -17.46 4.84
C SER A 154 -10.82 -17.39 3.40
N TRP A 155 -11.62 -17.81 2.41
CA TRP A 155 -11.24 -17.74 1.00
C TRP A 155 -10.85 -16.33 0.54
N PHE A 156 -11.54 -15.28 1.01
CA PHE A 156 -11.29 -13.89 0.62
C PHE A 156 -9.98 -13.33 1.14
N TYR A 157 -9.44 -13.91 2.21
CA TYR A 157 -8.24 -13.41 2.87
C TYR A 157 -6.99 -14.06 2.31
N ARG A 158 -7.08 -15.06 1.44
CA ARG A 158 -5.90 -15.79 0.97
C ARG A 158 -5.16 -15.11 -0.18
N MET A 159 -3.85 -15.34 -0.23
CA MET A 159 -3.01 -15.04 -1.40
C MET A 159 -3.35 -15.96 -2.58
N TRP A 160 -3.62 -15.38 -3.76
CA TRP A 160 -4.11 -16.13 -4.91
C TRP A 160 -3.59 -15.65 -6.26
N VAL A 161 -3.52 -16.60 -7.21
CA VAL A 161 -3.14 -16.40 -8.63
C VAL A 161 -4.35 -16.43 -9.59
N MET A 162 -5.58 -16.52 -9.04
CA MET A 162 -6.83 -16.65 -9.83
C MET A 162 -7.10 -15.42 -10.72
N GLY A 163 -6.43 -14.30 -10.44
CA GLY A 163 -6.46 -13.09 -11.25
C GLY A 163 -5.93 -13.22 -12.68
N LEU A 164 -5.58 -14.42 -13.15
CA LEU A 164 -5.27 -14.69 -14.56
C LEU A 164 -6.30 -15.54 -15.30
N ALA A 165 -7.26 -16.13 -14.59
CA ALA A 165 -8.26 -17.02 -15.17
C ALA A 165 -9.22 -16.30 -16.13
N ARG A 166 -9.49 -16.86 -17.30
CA ARG A 166 -10.37 -16.19 -18.29
C ARG A 166 -11.84 -16.26 -17.90
N ASN A 167 -12.26 -17.39 -17.34
CA ASN A 167 -13.61 -17.62 -16.88
C ASN A 167 -13.59 -18.00 -15.39
N ILE A 168 -14.39 -17.32 -14.57
CA ILE A 168 -14.44 -17.54 -13.12
C ILE A 168 -15.88 -17.83 -12.73
N GLN A 169 -16.09 -18.95 -12.06
CA GLN A 169 -17.36 -19.35 -11.46
C GLN A 169 -17.22 -19.33 -9.93
N ILE A 170 -18.08 -18.58 -9.26
CA ILE A 170 -18.22 -18.61 -7.80
C ILE A 170 -19.19 -19.74 -7.43
N GLN A 171 -18.81 -20.56 -6.46
CA GLN A 171 -19.62 -21.64 -5.95
C GLN A 171 -19.60 -21.66 -4.41
N CYS A 172 -20.78 -21.75 -3.81
CA CYS A 172 -20.99 -21.88 -2.38
C CYS A 172 -22.10 -22.89 -2.13
N GLY A 173 -21.75 -24.07 -1.61
CA GLY A 173 -22.66 -25.21 -1.59
C GLY A 173 -23.27 -25.47 -2.98
N PRO A 174 -24.61 -25.54 -3.09
CA PRO A 174 -25.29 -25.78 -4.36
C PRO A 174 -25.38 -24.54 -5.26
N VAL A 175 -25.16 -23.33 -4.73
CA VAL A 175 -25.35 -22.08 -5.46
C VAL A 175 -24.13 -21.79 -6.32
N ARG A 176 -24.38 -21.45 -7.60
CA ARG A 176 -23.36 -21.05 -8.58
C ARG A 176 -23.67 -19.67 -9.14
N MET A 177 -22.62 -18.86 -9.32
CA MET A 177 -22.73 -17.52 -9.88
C MET A 177 -21.51 -17.20 -10.75
N SER A 178 -21.70 -16.43 -11.83
CA SER A 178 -20.56 -15.93 -12.61
C SER A 178 -19.71 -14.96 -11.76
N GLY A 179 -18.40 -15.00 -11.93
CA GLY A 179 -17.48 -14.09 -11.24
C GLY A 179 -17.78 -12.63 -11.54
N TYR A 180 -18.19 -12.30 -12.77
CA TYR A 180 -18.55 -10.93 -13.14
C TYR A 180 -19.79 -10.42 -12.40
N THR A 181 -20.85 -11.25 -12.32
CA THR A 181 -22.07 -10.93 -11.55
C THR A 181 -21.71 -10.73 -10.09
N PHE A 182 -20.94 -11.65 -9.52
CA PHE A 182 -20.51 -11.58 -8.11
C PHE A 182 -19.73 -10.29 -7.81
N ALA A 183 -18.70 -10.00 -8.60
CA ALA A 183 -17.86 -8.82 -8.40
C ALA A 183 -18.61 -7.50 -8.66
N THR A 184 -19.57 -7.49 -9.59
CA THR A 184 -20.42 -6.31 -9.84
C THR A 184 -21.39 -6.08 -8.69
N GLY A 185 -22.00 -7.14 -8.15
CA GLY A 185 -22.90 -7.03 -7.00
C GLY A 185 -22.19 -6.51 -5.75
N ILE A 186 -20.97 -7.00 -5.47
CA ILE A 186 -20.16 -6.53 -4.33
C ILE A 186 -19.89 -5.03 -4.39
N GLN A 187 -19.91 -4.41 -5.58
CA GLN A 187 -19.79 -2.96 -5.71
C GLN A 187 -20.83 -2.22 -4.85
N ALA A 188 -22.10 -2.67 -4.88
CA ALA A 188 -23.17 -2.06 -4.11
C ALA A 188 -23.05 -2.36 -2.59
N TRP A 189 -22.39 -3.47 -2.24
CA TRP A 189 -22.14 -3.88 -0.86
C TRP A 189 -20.77 -3.41 -0.33
N GLY A 190 -20.10 -2.50 -1.05
CA GLY A 190 -18.71 -2.12 -0.80
C GLY A 190 -18.45 -1.52 0.59
N SER A 191 -19.46 -0.98 1.27
CA SER A 191 -19.36 -0.48 2.65
C SER A 191 -19.15 -1.59 3.70
N TYR A 192 -19.51 -2.84 3.38
CA TYR A 192 -19.32 -4.00 4.25
C TYR A 192 -18.13 -4.88 3.84
N ALA A 193 -17.57 -4.63 2.66
CA ALA A 193 -16.46 -5.41 2.12
C ALA A 193 -15.12 -4.84 2.60
N GLY A 194 -14.31 -5.68 3.28
CA GLY A 194 -12.95 -5.32 3.65
C GLY A 194 -11.99 -5.23 2.45
N PRO A 195 -10.77 -4.72 2.63
CA PRO A 195 -9.81 -4.52 1.55
C PRO A 195 -9.50 -5.79 0.73
N CYS A 196 -9.38 -6.95 1.37
CA CYS A 196 -9.09 -8.23 0.70
C CYS A 196 -10.23 -8.69 -0.23
N VAL A 197 -11.49 -8.49 0.20
CA VAL A 197 -12.68 -8.78 -0.63
C VAL A 197 -12.70 -7.84 -1.84
N LEU A 198 -12.45 -6.54 -1.62
CA LEU A 198 -12.45 -5.54 -2.67
C LEU A 198 -11.31 -5.74 -3.68
N SER A 199 -10.08 -6.07 -3.24
CA SER A 199 -8.96 -6.32 -4.15
C SER A 199 -9.17 -7.59 -4.99
N THR A 200 -9.67 -8.67 -4.37
CA THR A 200 -9.96 -9.93 -5.06
C THR A 200 -11.07 -9.77 -6.09
N THR A 201 -12.16 -9.10 -5.73
CA THR A 201 -13.30 -8.89 -6.65
C THR A 201 -12.94 -8.02 -7.85
N ARG A 202 -12.01 -7.07 -7.72
CA ARG A 202 -11.47 -6.33 -8.88
C ARG A 202 -10.81 -7.26 -9.90
N LEU A 203 -9.97 -8.18 -9.45
CA LEU A 203 -9.30 -9.15 -10.32
C LEU A 203 -10.30 -10.08 -11.01
N ILE A 204 -11.36 -10.47 -10.29
CA ILE A 204 -12.45 -11.30 -10.84
C ILE A 204 -13.24 -10.53 -11.90
N ARG A 205 -13.63 -9.27 -11.63
CA ARG A 205 -14.43 -8.46 -12.57
C ARG A 205 -13.73 -8.25 -13.90
N GLY A 206 -12.41 -8.05 -13.88
CA GLY A 206 -11.61 -7.84 -15.09
C GLY A 206 -11.39 -9.12 -15.93
N ALA A 207 -11.73 -10.30 -15.42
CA ALA A 207 -11.48 -11.57 -16.09
C ALA A 207 -12.13 -11.70 -17.46
N ILE A 208 -13.35 -11.18 -17.61
CA ILE A 208 -14.13 -11.28 -18.85
C ILE A 208 -13.52 -10.51 -20.04
N PHE A 209 -12.62 -9.56 -19.78
CA PHE A 209 -11.97 -8.75 -20.82
C PHE A 209 -10.65 -9.35 -21.28
N ARG A 210 -10.26 -10.53 -20.76
CA ARG A 210 -9.03 -11.21 -21.14
C ARG A 210 -9.19 -11.83 -22.53
N PRO A 211 -8.24 -11.60 -23.46
CA PRO A 211 -8.38 -12.10 -24.83
C PRO A 211 -8.39 -13.63 -24.84
N GLN A 212 -9.32 -14.20 -25.61
CA GLN A 212 -9.42 -15.65 -25.83
C GLN A 212 -8.52 -16.13 -26.98
N TYR A 213 -8.11 -15.21 -27.87
CA TYR A 213 -7.33 -15.49 -29.08
C TYR A 213 -6.22 -14.44 -29.24
N GLY A 214 -4.99 -14.91 -29.47
CA GLY A 214 -3.83 -14.08 -29.82
C GLY A 214 -2.69 -14.07 -28.79
N THR A 215 -1.47 -13.82 -29.28
CA THR A 215 -0.21 -13.68 -28.52
C THR A 215 -0.10 -12.37 -27.73
N LEU A 216 -1.19 -11.61 -27.61
CA LEU A 216 -1.20 -10.34 -26.89
C LEU A 216 -1.00 -10.63 -25.40
N SER A 217 0.17 -10.24 -24.88
CA SER A 217 0.49 -10.25 -23.46
C SER A 217 -0.69 -9.65 -22.69
N MET A 218 -1.26 -10.45 -21.78
CA MET A 218 -2.12 -9.96 -20.71
C MET A 218 -1.57 -8.63 -20.17
N ASN A 219 -2.42 -7.63 -19.96
CA ASN A 219 -2.05 -6.39 -19.26
C ASN A 219 -1.78 -6.71 -17.77
N LYS A 220 -0.72 -7.46 -17.52
CA LYS A 220 -0.27 -7.87 -16.18
C LYS A 220 0.15 -6.62 -15.41
N LEU A 221 -0.25 -6.56 -14.15
CA LEU A 221 0.14 -5.47 -13.25
C LEU A 221 1.62 -5.61 -12.88
N SER A 222 2.27 -4.50 -12.52
CA SER A 222 3.61 -4.58 -11.94
C SER A 222 3.57 -5.27 -10.58
N LEU A 223 4.69 -5.85 -10.14
CA LEU A 223 4.77 -6.46 -8.80
C LEU A 223 4.48 -5.45 -7.70
N ALA A 224 4.85 -4.17 -7.90
CA ALA A 224 4.53 -3.08 -6.97
C ALA A 224 3.02 -2.92 -6.77
N GLU A 225 2.26 -2.76 -7.86
CA GLU A 225 0.79 -2.60 -7.80
C GLU A 225 0.13 -3.82 -7.15
N LEU A 226 0.62 -5.03 -7.44
CA LEU A 226 0.10 -6.26 -6.86
C LEU A 226 0.34 -6.35 -5.35
N VAL A 227 1.53 -5.97 -4.88
CA VAL A 227 1.84 -5.92 -3.46
C VAL A 227 0.93 -4.93 -2.75
N ASP A 228 0.79 -3.71 -3.28
CA ASP A 228 -0.07 -2.67 -2.70
C ASP A 228 -1.56 -3.08 -2.64
N MET A 229 -1.99 -3.97 -3.54
CA MET A 229 -3.36 -4.49 -3.57
C MET A 229 -3.61 -5.70 -2.66
N HIS A 230 -2.56 -6.45 -2.30
CA HIS A 230 -2.73 -7.78 -1.70
C HIS A 230 -1.88 -8.05 -0.45
N HIS A 231 -1.04 -7.12 0.01
CA HIS A 231 -0.17 -7.36 1.17
C HIS A 231 -0.91 -7.75 2.48
N THR A 232 -2.19 -7.34 2.63
CA THR A 232 -3.05 -7.73 3.77
C THR A 232 -3.65 -9.12 3.65
N SER A 233 -3.44 -9.80 2.53
CA SER A 233 -3.88 -11.19 2.39
C SER A 233 -2.98 -12.11 3.21
N GLU A 234 -3.56 -13.16 3.76
CA GLU A 234 -2.98 -14.18 4.59
C GLU A 234 -2.31 -15.28 3.77
N ALA A 235 -1.24 -15.82 4.35
CA ALA A 235 -0.55 -16.99 3.85
C ALA A 235 -0.06 -17.83 5.01
N SER A 236 -0.18 -19.15 4.91
CA SER A 236 0.35 -20.08 5.92
C SER A 236 1.87 -20.00 6.01
N ILE A 237 2.53 -19.70 4.88
CA ILE A 237 3.97 -19.43 4.79
C ILE A 237 4.13 -18.03 4.18
N LEU A 238 4.86 -17.14 4.86
CA LEU A 238 4.99 -15.73 4.43
C LEU A 238 5.54 -15.58 3.01
N HIS A 239 6.44 -16.47 2.58
CA HIS A 239 6.99 -16.49 1.22
C HIS A 239 5.91 -16.51 0.13
N ASP A 240 4.80 -17.19 0.39
CA ASP A 240 3.72 -17.33 -0.59
C ASP A 240 3.05 -15.99 -0.89
N LYS A 241 3.14 -15.00 0.01
CA LYS A 241 2.70 -13.62 -0.27
C LYS A 241 3.45 -12.98 -1.43
N ILE A 242 4.72 -13.33 -1.61
CA ILE A 242 5.55 -12.80 -2.70
C ILE A 242 5.46 -13.72 -3.93
N TYR A 243 5.58 -15.03 -3.73
CA TYR A 243 5.61 -15.99 -4.84
C TYR A 243 4.29 -16.05 -5.61
N ALA A 244 3.14 -15.93 -4.93
CA ALA A 244 1.84 -15.88 -5.60
C ALA A 244 1.72 -14.64 -6.51
N LEU A 245 2.20 -13.48 -6.07
CA LEU A 245 2.14 -12.24 -6.86
C LEU A 245 3.15 -12.23 -8.00
N LEU A 246 4.30 -12.89 -7.84
CA LEU A 246 5.31 -12.94 -8.89
C LEU A 246 4.78 -13.58 -10.18
N GLY A 247 3.96 -14.63 -10.07
CA GLY A 247 3.33 -15.26 -11.24
C GLY A 247 2.33 -14.33 -11.96
N LEU A 248 1.72 -13.40 -11.24
CA LEU A 248 0.78 -12.40 -11.77
C LEU A 248 1.47 -11.19 -12.39
N SER A 249 2.74 -10.95 -12.06
CA SER A 249 3.43 -9.70 -12.38
C SER A 249 3.95 -9.67 -13.83
N SER A 250 3.88 -8.47 -14.44
CA SER A 250 4.45 -8.19 -15.77
C SER A 250 5.98 -8.12 -15.77
N ASP A 251 6.57 -7.78 -14.63
CA ASP A 251 8.00 -7.55 -14.43
C ASP A 251 8.73 -8.70 -13.72
N SER A 252 8.08 -9.86 -13.58
CA SER A 252 8.62 -11.08 -12.96
C SER A 252 9.94 -11.56 -13.59
N HIS A 253 10.08 -11.44 -14.91
CA HIS A 253 11.30 -11.75 -15.65
C HIS A 253 12.52 -10.90 -15.23
N LYS A 254 12.29 -9.72 -14.62
CA LYS A 254 13.35 -8.84 -14.11
C LYS A 254 13.77 -9.17 -12.68
N ALA A 255 13.10 -10.13 -12.04
CA ALA A 255 13.27 -10.44 -10.63
C ALA A 255 13.77 -11.88 -10.38
N PRO A 256 14.90 -12.33 -10.97
CA PRO A 256 15.37 -13.70 -10.78
C PRO A 256 15.69 -14.02 -9.30
N GLY A 257 16.05 -13.02 -8.50
CA GLY A 257 16.28 -13.15 -7.06
C GLY A 257 15.03 -13.40 -6.21
N LEU A 258 13.83 -13.21 -6.79
CA LEU A 258 12.53 -13.44 -6.15
C LEU A 258 11.88 -14.76 -6.54
N LEU A 259 12.52 -15.59 -7.37
CA LEU A 259 11.98 -16.89 -7.73
C LEU A 259 11.74 -17.77 -6.48
N PRO A 260 10.71 -18.64 -6.51
CA PRO A 260 10.42 -19.58 -5.43
C PRO A 260 11.66 -20.35 -4.97
N ASN A 261 11.99 -20.18 -3.69
CA ASN A 261 13.05 -20.86 -2.95
C ASN A 261 12.75 -20.78 -1.44
N TYR A 262 12.21 -21.87 -0.89
CA TYR A 262 11.81 -21.91 0.53
C TYR A 262 12.99 -22.08 1.50
N GLN A 263 14.21 -22.27 1.00
CA GLN A 263 15.42 -22.33 1.82
C GLN A 263 15.90 -20.94 2.27
N VAL A 264 15.52 -19.88 1.54
CA VAL A 264 15.84 -18.50 1.89
C VAL A 264 14.97 -18.07 3.06
N SER A 265 15.53 -17.34 4.04
CA SER A 265 14.72 -16.81 5.14
C SER A 265 13.73 -15.74 4.65
N TRP A 266 12.61 -15.55 5.36
CA TRP A 266 11.64 -14.50 5.05
C TRP A 266 12.29 -13.11 4.97
N GLU A 267 13.16 -12.77 5.92
CA GLU A 267 13.88 -11.49 5.96
C GLU A 267 14.68 -11.23 4.68
N GLN A 268 15.44 -12.24 4.24
CA GLN A 268 16.24 -12.14 3.02
C GLN A 268 15.35 -11.97 1.79
N LEU A 269 14.24 -12.72 1.71
CA LEU A 269 13.30 -12.59 0.60
C LEU A 269 12.63 -11.20 0.60
N PHE A 270 12.22 -10.70 1.76
CA PHE A 270 11.56 -9.41 1.89
C PHE A 270 12.51 -8.24 1.56
N GLN A 271 13.79 -8.34 1.96
CA GLN A 271 14.81 -7.38 1.54
C GLN A 271 15.03 -7.39 0.02
N ARG A 272 15.07 -8.58 -0.60
CA ARG A 272 15.18 -8.70 -2.06
C ARG A 272 13.98 -8.05 -2.77
N LEU A 273 12.77 -8.23 -2.23
CA LEU A 273 11.57 -7.58 -2.77
C LEU A 273 11.72 -6.06 -2.73
N ILE A 274 12.09 -5.50 -1.58
CA ILE A 274 12.22 -4.04 -1.42
C ILE A 274 13.27 -3.47 -2.36
N ARG A 275 14.44 -4.11 -2.49
CA ARG A 275 15.48 -3.68 -3.45
C ARG A 275 15.02 -3.78 -4.90
N PHE A 276 14.25 -4.80 -5.24
CA PHE A 276 13.64 -4.94 -6.57
C PHE A 276 12.61 -3.84 -6.87
N LEU A 277 11.73 -3.53 -5.91
CA LEU A 277 10.68 -2.51 -6.09
C LEU A 277 11.26 -1.08 -6.12
N LEU A 278 12.32 -0.85 -5.36
CA LEU A 278 13.02 0.43 -5.29
C LEU A 278 14.29 0.40 -6.16
N ASN A 279 15.46 0.23 -5.52
CA ASN A 279 16.76 0.05 -6.16
C ASN A 279 17.73 -0.66 -5.19
N GLU A 280 18.85 -1.16 -5.71
CA GLU A 280 19.86 -1.90 -4.92
C GLU A 280 20.66 -1.04 -3.93
N GLN A 281 20.64 0.30 -4.06
CA GLN A 281 21.43 1.21 -3.22
C GLN A 281 20.74 1.55 -1.88
N VAL A 282 19.46 1.18 -1.72
CA VAL A 282 18.73 1.41 -0.46
C VAL A 282 19.22 0.46 0.63
N SER A 283 19.42 1.00 1.83
CA SER A 283 19.71 0.20 3.02
C SER A 283 18.39 -0.26 3.63
N VAL A 284 18.25 -1.56 3.83
CA VAL A 284 17.00 -2.20 4.28
C VAL A 284 17.29 -3.04 5.50
N LYS A 285 16.55 -2.78 6.57
CA LYS A 285 16.47 -3.63 7.76
C LYS A 285 15.11 -4.32 7.80
N THR A 286 15.12 -5.61 8.03
CA THR A 286 13.93 -6.44 8.26
C THR A 286 14.09 -7.20 9.58
N TRP A 287 12.99 -7.73 10.10
CA TRP A 287 12.98 -8.50 11.35
C TRP A 287 12.42 -9.91 11.14
N PRO A 288 12.93 -10.92 11.86
CA PRO A 288 12.47 -12.30 11.74
C PRO A 288 10.97 -12.45 11.94
N GLY A 289 10.32 -13.09 10.96
CA GLY A 289 8.88 -13.39 10.99
C GLY A 289 7.96 -12.17 10.99
N ARG A 290 8.48 -10.94 10.78
CA ARG A 290 7.69 -9.72 10.74
C ARG A 290 7.57 -9.18 9.32
N GLU A 291 6.41 -8.63 9.00
CA GLU A 291 6.12 -8.00 7.71
C GLU A 291 6.37 -6.49 7.80
N ILE A 292 7.52 -6.13 8.37
CA ILE A 292 7.95 -4.75 8.63
C ILE A 292 9.37 -4.57 8.11
N ALA A 293 9.62 -3.44 7.46
CA ALA A 293 10.94 -3.05 7.00
C ALA A 293 11.23 -1.59 7.34
N GLY A 294 12.45 -1.34 7.82
CA GLY A 294 13.06 -0.02 7.89
C GLY A 294 13.90 0.21 6.65
N ILE A 295 13.64 1.29 5.93
CA ILE A 295 14.27 1.63 4.66
C ILE A 295 14.97 2.98 4.81
N GLN A 296 16.28 3.00 4.58
CA GLN A 296 17.06 4.22 4.52
C GLN A 296 17.41 4.50 3.07
N CYS A 297 17.03 5.69 2.63
CA CYS A 297 17.19 6.10 1.26
C CYS A 297 17.40 7.61 1.15
N SER A 298 17.72 8.05 -0.06
CA SER A 298 17.72 9.46 -0.42
C SER A 298 16.49 9.73 -1.30
N GLY A 299 15.78 10.83 -1.07
CA GLY A 299 14.56 11.15 -1.84
C GLY A 299 14.22 12.64 -1.83
N ARG A 300 13.30 13.03 -2.72
CA ARG A 300 12.82 14.41 -2.89
C ARG A 300 11.35 14.48 -2.60
N ILE A 301 10.93 15.38 -1.72
CA ILE A 301 9.49 15.62 -1.52
C ILE A 301 8.97 16.45 -2.70
N LEU A 302 8.05 15.87 -3.45
CA LEU A 302 7.45 16.49 -4.63
C LEU A 302 6.21 17.30 -4.28
N GLY A 303 5.45 16.91 -3.26
CA GLY A 303 4.19 17.58 -2.93
C GLY A 303 3.38 16.89 -1.84
N PHE A 304 2.20 17.45 -1.58
CA PHE A 304 1.25 16.96 -0.58
C PHE A 304 -0.11 16.68 -1.22
N ILE A 305 -0.77 15.62 -0.77
CA ILE A 305 -2.13 15.29 -1.17
C ILE A 305 -3.09 16.19 -0.39
N VAL A 306 -3.93 16.91 -1.12
CA VAL A 306 -4.97 17.79 -0.56
C VAL A 306 -6.30 17.06 -0.45
N LYS A 307 -6.59 16.22 -1.45
CA LYS A 307 -7.82 15.44 -1.52
C LYS A 307 -7.55 14.09 -2.16
N ALA A 308 -8.14 13.04 -1.61
CA ALA A 308 -8.16 11.71 -2.18
C ALA A 308 -9.63 11.26 -2.26
N ASP A 309 -10.12 11.09 -3.49
CA ASP A 309 -11.48 10.63 -3.77
C ASP A 309 -11.42 9.19 -4.24
N ASP A 310 -11.88 8.29 -3.38
CA ASP A 310 -11.87 6.86 -3.62
C ASP A 310 -13.09 6.42 -4.43
N THR A 311 -12.85 5.79 -5.58
CA THR A 311 -13.87 5.05 -6.32
C THR A 311 -13.70 3.55 -6.10
N HIS A 312 -14.45 2.68 -6.79
CA HIS A 312 -14.26 1.22 -6.66
C HIS A 312 -12.97 0.69 -7.29
N THR A 313 -12.46 1.34 -8.34
CA THR A 313 -11.32 0.84 -9.12
C THR A 313 -10.07 1.71 -9.02
N LYS A 314 -10.26 2.98 -8.68
CA LYS A 314 -9.22 4.01 -8.68
C LYS A 314 -9.38 5.00 -7.54
N THR A 315 -8.31 5.67 -7.19
CA THR A 315 -8.29 6.81 -6.28
C THR A 315 -7.86 8.03 -7.08
N ASP A 316 -8.74 9.03 -7.14
CA ASP A 316 -8.45 10.31 -7.78
C ASP A 316 -7.82 11.24 -6.73
N LEU A 317 -6.63 11.75 -7.05
CA LEU A 317 -5.80 12.53 -6.14
C LEU A 317 -5.68 13.96 -6.63
N GLN A 318 -5.81 14.91 -5.71
CA GLN A 318 -5.41 16.30 -5.91
C GLN A 318 -4.12 16.55 -5.13
N VAL A 319 -3.04 16.85 -5.86
CA VAL A 319 -1.71 17.03 -5.30
C VAL A 319 -1.28 18.48 -5.46
N LEU A 320 -0.75 19.04 -4.37
CA LEU A 320 -0.09 20.31 -4.34
C LEU A 320 1.43 20.11 -4.47
N LEU A 321 2.00 20.54 -5.58
CA LEU A 321 3.42 20.36 -5.89
C LEU A 321 4.30 21.43 -5.23
N THR A 322 5.51 21.03 -4.86
CA THR A 322 6.57 21.88 -4.35
C THR A 322 7.76 21.89 -5.31
N GLY A 323 8.49 23.01 -5.39
CA GLY A 323 9.72 23.07 -6.20
C GLY A 323 9.54 23.05 -7.72
N VAL A 324 8.35 23.43 -8.22
CA VAL A 324 8.06 23.61 -9.64
C VAL A 324 7.83 25.10 -9.91
N ALA A 325 8.44 25.65 -10.97
CA ALA A 325 8.32 27.07 -11.32
C ALA A 325 6.90 27.41 -11.80
N LYS A 326 6.43 28.61 -11.44
CA LYS A 326 5.16 29.15 -11.94
C LYS A 326 5.39 29.61 -13.39
N THR A 327 4.93 28.83 -14.37
CA THR A 327 4.84 29.34 -15.75
C THR A 327 3.57 30.16 -15.89
N ASP A 328 3.64 31.34 -16.50
CA ASP A 328 2.56 32.33 -16.59
C ASP A 328 1.26 31.83 -17.28
N HIS A 329 1.29 30.65 -17.89
CA HIS A 329 0.14 30.08 -18.62
C HIS A 329 -0.31 28.69 -18.14
N ASN A 330 0.22 28.14 -17.03
CA ASN A 330 -0.28 26.87 -16.51
C ASN A 330 -0.20 26.73 -14.98
N LYS A 331 -1.34 26.33 -14.39
CA LYS A 331 -1.61 26.05 -12.97
C LYS A 331 -0.84 24.83 -12.42
N LEU A 332 0.44 24.65 -12.73
CA LEU A 332 1.19 23.43 -12.43
C LEU A 332 1.42 23.14 -10.93
N TRP A 333 1.17 24.10 -10.03
CA TRP A 333 1.28 23.83 -8.60
C TRP A 333 0.16 22.92 -8.06
N LYS A 334 -0.94 22.77 -8.81
CA LYS A 334 -2.04 21.85 -8.50
C LYS A 334 -2.18 20.85 -9.64
N VAL A 335 -2.06 19.57 -9.33
CA VAL A 335 -2.17 18.50 -10.31
C VAL A 335 -3.18 17.45 -9.86
N LYS A 336 -3.95 16.96 -10.82
CA LYS A 336 -4.85 15.82 -10.66
C LYS A 336 -4.23 14.58 -11.27
N TRP A 337 -4.03 13.57 -10.43
CA TRP A 337 -3.58 12.24 -10.84
C TRP A 337 -4.58 11.19 -10.41
N THR A 338 -4.57 10.07 -11.10
CA THR A 338 -5.29 8.88 -10.69
C THR A 338 -4.27 7.81 -10.36
N ILE A 339 -4.51 7.08 -9.27
CA ILE A 339 -3.87 5.79 -9.04
C ILE A 339 -4.92 4.69 -8.97
N ARG A 340 -4.49 3.44 -9.08
CA ARG A 340 -5.38 2.31 -8.79
C ARG A 340 -5.75 2.31 -7.32
N LYS A 341 -6.95 1.81 -7.00
CA LYS A 341 -7.39 1.76 -5.62
C LYS A 341 -6.55 0.75 -4.81
N LEU A 342 -6.10 1.22 -3.67
CA LEU A 342 -5.19 0.53 -2.75
C LEU A 342 -5.97 -0.18 -1.63
N VAL A 343 -5.25 -0.97 -0.84
CA VAL A 343 -5.75 -1.49 0.44
C VAL A 343 -5.76 -0.39 1.49
N GLU A 344 -4.64 0.31 1.66
CA GLU A 344 -4.55 1.44 2.58
C GLU A 344 -5.14 2.71 1.99
N SER A 345 -5.96 3.43 2.76
CA SER A 345 -6.52 4.70 2.34
C SER A 345 -5.48 5.81 2.37
N ILE A 346 -5.39 6.52 1.25
CA ILE A 346 -4.64 7.76 1.16
C ILE A 346 -5.42 8.86 1.86
N GLN A 347 -4.73 9.61 2.71
CA GLN A 347 -5.30 10.68 3.49
C GLN A 347 -4.81 12.05 3.00
N PRO A 348 -5.59 13.11 3.24
CA PRO A 348 -5.06 14.46 3.15
C PRO A 348 -3.78 14.59 3.97
N LEU A 349 -2.79 15.28 3.42
CA LEU A 349 -1.41 15.45 3.91
C LEU A 349 -0.43 14.33 3.69
N ASP A 350 -0.85 13.22 3.10
CA ASP A 350 0.12 12.26 2.60
C ASP A 350 1.05 12.93 1.57
N ILE A 351 2.31 12.53 1.62
CA ILE A 351 3.43 13.18 0.94
C ILE A 351 3.78 12.36 -0.29
N VAL A 352 3.82 13.03 -1.45
CA VAL A 352 4.35 12.43 -2.68
C VAL A 352 5.86 12.64 -2.68
N CYS A 353 6.62 11.55 -2.65
CA CYS A 353 8.08 11.56 -2.55
C CYS A 353 8.72 10.76 -3.69
N LEU A 354 9.72 11.31 -4.36
CA LEU A 354 10.50 10.57 -5.36
C LEU A 354 11.81 10.09 -4.75
N LEU A 355 11.91 8.78 -4.54
CA LEU A 355 13.14 8.14 -4.06
C LEU A 355 14.20 8.12 -5.16
N GLN A 356 15.45 8.38 -4.79
CA GLN A 356 16.57 8.46 -5.71
C GLN A 356 16.77 7.12 -6.41
N GLY A 357 16.90 7.13 -7.75
CA GLY A 357 17.07 5.92 -8.56
C GLY A 357 15.77 5.16 -8.86
N VAL A 358 14.63 5.58 -8.31
CA VAL A 358 13.33 4.93 -8.54
C VAL A 358 12.56 5.70 -9.63
N PRO A 359 11.90 5.02 -10.59
CA PRO A 359 11.24 5.70 -11.70
C PRO A 359 9.93 6.40 -11.31
N ASP A 360 9.17 5.78 -10.41
CA ASP A 360 7.86 6.21 -9.94
C ASP A 360 7.96 6.65 -8.47
N PRO A 361 7.13 7.60 -8.02
CA PRO A 361 7.19 8.12 -6.67
C PRO A 361 6.53 7.19 -5.65
N SER A 362 6.91 7.33 -4.39
CA SER A 362 6.27 6.74 -3.22
C SER A 362 5.26 7.72 -2.61
N ILE A 363 4.25 7.20 -1.92
CA ILE A 363 3.36 7.98 -1.06
C ILE A 363 3.68 7.62 0.38
N ILE A 364 4.08 8.61 1.16
CA ILE A 364 4.51 8.44 2.55
C ILE A 364 3.67 9.33 3.47
N ARG A 365 3.40 8.85 4.67
CA ARG A 365 2.69 9.59 5.72
C ARG A 365 3.66 9.95 6.81
N TYR A 366 3.63 11.19 7.27
CA TYR A 366 4.37 11.59 8.45
C TYR A 366 3.60 11.14 9.70
N THR A 367 4.25 10.40 10.59
CA THR A 367 3.65 9.88 11.84
C THR A 367 4.75 9.65 12.86
N ASP A 368 4.56 10.16 14.09
CA ASP A 368 5.46 9.89 15.23
C ASP A 368 6.92 10.28 14.92
N GLY A 369 7.14 11.48 14.37
CA GLY A 369 8.48 12.00 14.07
C GLY A 369 9.21 11.30 12.90
N CYS A 370 8.57 10.37 12.21
CA CYS A 370 9.15 9.62 11.10
C CYS A 370 8.18 9.48 9.91
N PHE A 371 8.62 8.83 8.84
CA PHE A 371 7.81 8.59 7.65
C PHE A 371 7.38 7.13 7.57
N ARG A 372 6.08 6.89 7.52
CA ARG A 372 5.48 5.59 7.20
C ARG A 372 5.19 5.52 5.69
N VAL A 373 5.49 4.40 5.06
CA VAL A 373 5.14 4.16 3.66
C VAL A 373 3.67 3.75 3.58
N VAL A 374 2.88 4.50 2.81
CA VAL A 374 1.49 4.15 2.44
C VAL A 374 1.49 3.40 1.12
N VAL A 375 2.27 3.89 0.15
CA VAL A 375 2.47 3.26 -1.16
C VAL A 375 3.94 3.27 -1.47
N LEU A 376 4.55 2.09 -1.64
CA LEU A 376 5.98 2.03 -1.88
C LEU A 376 6.34 2.56 -3.28
N ARG A 377 5.49 2.29 -4.28
CA ARG A 377 5.70 2.76 -5.65
C ARG A 377 4.37 3.01 -6.38
N ALA A 378 3.95 4.26 -6.41
CA ALA A 378 2.68 4.70 -6.99
C ALA A 378 2.80 4.97 -8.50
N VAL A 379 2.07 4.20 -9.31
CA VAL A 379 1.97 4.42 -10.75
C VAL A 379 0.88 5.47 -11.04
N PHE A 380 1.28 6.73 -11.22
CA PHE A 380 0.35 7.83 -11.53
C PHE A 380 -0.10 7.80 -12.99
N GLN A 381 -1.42 7.87 -13.18
CA GLN A 381 -2.06 8.00 -14.48
C GLN A 381 -2.58 9.43 -14.66
N LYS A 382 -2.42 9.96 -15.88
CA LYS A 382 -2.93 11.27 -16.27
C LYS A 382 -4.47 11.23 -16.29
N THR A 383 -5.11 12.24 -15.73
CA THR A 383 -6.57 12.42 -15.81
C THR A 383 -6.96 13.19 -17.07
N TYR A 384 -8.13 12.90 -17.62
CA TYR A 384 -8.72 13.71 -18.70
C TYR A 384 -9.28 15.00 -18.11
N GLY A 385 -8.64 16.15 -18.38
CA GLY A 385 -9.15 17.46 -17.97
C GLY A 385 -8.08 18.55 -17.80
N ALA A 386 -8.54 19.79 -17.61
CA ALA A 386 -7.70 20.90 -17.19
C ALA A 386 -7.17 20.62 -15.76
N GLU A 387 -5.86 20.81 -15.53
CA GLU A 387 -5.13 20.50 -14.28
C GLU A 387 -4.56 19.07 -14.15
N SER A 388 -4.41 18.30 -15.25
CA SER A 388 -3.58 17.08 -15.24
C SER A 388 -2.21 17.29 -15.88
N ALA A 389 -1.16 16.72 -15.27
CA ALA A 389 0.22 16.80 -15.76
C ALA A 389 0.81 15.40 -15.91
N ASP A 390 1.69 15.24 -16.89
CA ASP A 390 2.52 14.03 -17.00
C ASP A 390 3.54 14.03 -15.85
N PHE A 391 3.64 12.92 -15.13
CA PHE A 391 4.61 12.78 -14.05
C PHE A 391 6.06 12.96 -14.55
N GLN A 392 6.40 12.51 -15.75
CA GLN A 392 7.75 12.68 -16.31
C GLN A 392 8.10 14.16 -16.53
N GLN A 393 7.11 14.98 -16.87
CA GLN A 393 7.27 16.43 -16.95
C GLN A 393 7.54 17.04 -15.57
N ILE A 394 6.77 16.66 -14.55
CA ILE A 394 6.98 17.15 -13.18
C ILE A 394 8.35 16.75 -12.66
N ARG A 395 8.78 15.51 -12.92
CA ARG A 395 10.09 15.00 -12.53
C ARG A 395 11.24 15.80 -13.14
N SER A 396 11.17 16.15 -14.43
CA SER A 396 12.23 16.92 -15.08
C SER A 396 12.28 18.40 -14.65
N GLN A 397 11.14 18.96 -14.24
CA GLN A 397 11.04 20.35 -13.78
C GLN A 397 11.37 20.53 -12.29
N ASN A 398 11.35 19.46 -11.50
CA ASN A 398 11.61 19.52 -10.07
C ASN A 398 13.12 19.51 -9.78
N ASN A 399 13.62 20.65 -9.30
CA ASN A 399 15.05 20.88 -9.04
C ASN A 399 15.46 20.70 -7.56
N ARG A 400 14.60 20.08 -6.75
CA ARG A 400 14.85 19.90 -5.31
C ARG A 400 16.05 18.97 -5.05
N PRO A 401 16.92 19.29 -4.06
CA PRO A 401 17.95 18.36 -3.62
C PRO A 401 17.34 17.10 -3.02
N ALA A 402 18.02 15.96 -3.15
CA ALA A 402 17.59 14.76 -2.45
C ALA A 402 18.05 14.82 -0.99
N ARG A 403 17.22 14.32 -0.07
CA ARG A 403 17.43 14.32 1.38
C ARG A 403 17.45 12.90 1.92
N SER A 404 18.17 12.70 3.01
CA SER A 404 18.16 11.46 3.78
C SER A 404 16.75 11.23 4.34
N LEU A 405 16.20 10.06 4.08
CA LEU A 405 14.87 9.65 4.54
C LEU A 405 14.97 8.29 5.23
N HIS A 406 14.32 8.19 6.37
CA HIS A 406 14.11 6.94 7.11
C HIS A 406 12.63 6.61 7.01
N LEU A 407 12.32 5.50 6.32
CA LEU A 407 10.96 5.07 6.04
C LEU A 407 10.67 3.77 6.78
N ILE A 408 9.48 3.66 7.35
CA ILE A 408 8.95 2.40 7.89
C ILE A 408 7.84 1.92 6.98
N TRP A 409 7.99 0.71 6.45
CA TRP A 409 6.95 0.04 5.68
C TRP A 409 6.46 -1.17 6.47
N SER A 410 5.16 -1.20 6.77
CA SER A 410 4.52 -2.25 7.56
C SER A 410 3.27 -2.73 6.86
N TRP A 411 3.15 -4.03 6.64
CA TRP A 411 1.96 -4.64 6.03
C TRP A 411 0.83 -4.94 7.02
N GLY A 412 1.09 -4.91 8.34
CA GLY A 412 0.08 -5.12 9.38
C GLY A 412 -0.61 -3.82 9.85
N GLU A 413 -1.90 -3.91 10.18
CA GLU A 413 -2.77 -2.77 10.55
C GLU A 413 -2.51 -2.16 11.94
N GLN A 414 -1.76 -2.83 12.81
CA GLN A 414 -1.47 -2.31 14.15
C GLN A 414 0.00 -2.49 14.50
N LEU A 415 0.75 -1.39 14.42
CA LEU A 415 1.90 -1.23 15.30
C LEU A 415 1.32 -1.09 16.71
N SER A 416 1.67 -2.02 17.60
CA SER A 416 1.24 -1.93 19.01
C SER A 416 1.58 -0.55 19.58
N PRO A 417 0.80 0.01 20.53
CA PRO A 417 1.14 1.26 21.21
C PRO A 417 2.54 1.23 21.87
N SER A 418 3.07 0.04 22.12
CA SER A 418 4.42 -0.25 22.65
C SER A 418 5.56 -0.26 21.61
N SER A 419 5.27 -0.06 20.32
CA SER A 419 6.28 -0.03 19.24
C SER A 419 6.10 1.22 18.39
N ALA A 420 6.54 2.36 18.94
CA ALA A 420 6.60 3.63 18.22
C ALA A 420 7.35 3.46 16.89
N ILE A 421 6.82 4.04 15.81
CA ILE A 421 7.42 3.99 14.47
C ILE A 421 8.85 4.53 14.53
N LEU A 422 9.06 5.56 15.36
CA LEU A 422 10.36 6.15 15.61
C LEU A 422 11.38 5.16 16.16
N ASP A 423 10.99 4.29 17.10
CA ASP A 423 11.90 3.33 17.71
C ASP A 423 12.31 2.25 16.69
N LEU A 424 11.39 1.79 15.84
CA LEU A 424 11.70 0.88 14.72
C LEU A 424 12.63 1.52 13.68
N ALA A 425 12.38 2.80 13.35
CA ALA A 425 13.23 3.54 12.43
C ALA A 425 14.64 3.71 13.00
N ALA A 426 14.74 4.01 14.30
CA ALA A 426 16.01 4.13 14.99
C ALA A 426 16.76 2.79 15.06
N GLU A 427 16.07 1.69 15.35
CA GLU A 427 16.67 0.35 15.34
C GLU A 427 17.21 -0.02 13.96
N ALA A 428 16.50 0.34 12.88
CA ALA A 428 16.97 0.15 11.51
C ALA A 428 18.26 0.91 11.18
N VAL A 429 18.56 1.99 11.92
CA VAL A 429 19.83 2.75 11.82
C VAL A 429 20.98 2.09 12.58
N GLY A 430 20.71 1.38 13.67
CA GLY A 430 21.72 0.56 14.36
C GLY A 430 22.78 1.32 15.16
N THR A 431 22.53 2.58 15.53
CA THR A 431 23.47 3.43 16.31
C THR A 431 22.88 3.90 17.64
N TYR A 432 23.73 4.21 18.63
CA TYR A 432 23.29 4.72 19.94
C TYR A 432 22.55 6.08 19.88
N SER A 433 22.76 6.89 18.83
CA SER A 433 22.07 8.18 18.57
C SER A 433 21.05 8.11 17.42
N ALA A 434 20.53 6.91 17.11
CA ALA A 434 19.67 6.72 15.94
C ALA A 434 18.38 7.55 15.95
N ILE A 435 17.73 7.72 17.12
CA ILE A 435 16.52 8.54 17.27
C ILE A 435 16.80 10.00 16.89
N GLU A 436 17.91 10.54 17.40
CA GLU A 436 18.35 11.90 17.11
C GLU A 436 18.51 12.12 15.60
N LYS A 437 19.20 11.18 14.93
CA LYS A 437 19.43 11.22 13.50
C LYS A 437 18.12 11.16 12.70
N VAL A 438 17.23 10.22 13.03
CA VAL A 438 15.93 10.06 12.34
C VAL A 438 15.12 11.34 12.44
N LEU A 439 14.95 11.88 13.66
CA LEU A 439 14.18 13.10 13.89
C LEU A 439 14.79 14.31 13.15
N TRP A 440 16.11 14.45 13.16
CA TRP A 440 16.77 15.56 12.49
C TRP A 440 16.70 15.47 10.97
N ASP A 441 16.95 14.29 10.39
CA ASP A 441 16.82 14.06 8.94
C ASP A 441 15.38 14.34 8.47
N THR A 442 14.37 13.89 9.24
CA THR A 442 12.95 14.20 9.00
C THR A 442 12.70 15.70 9.05
N ASN A 443 13.23 16.41 10.05
CA ASN A 443 13.08 17.86 10.18
C ASN A 443 13.65 18.59 8.95
N VAL A 444 14.86 18.22 8.52
CA VAL A 444 15.52 18.80 7.34
C VAL A 444 14.70 18.53 6.07
N ALA A 445 14.21 17.30 5.88
CA ALA A 445 13.36 16.93 4.75
C ALA A 445 12.05 17.74 4.74
N MET A 446 11.37 17.89 5.88
CA MET A 446 10.15 18.67 5.96
C MET A 446 10.39 20.16 5.70
N HIS A 447 11.50 20.72 6.19
CA HIS A 447 11.91 22.11 5.94
C HIS A 447 12.15 22.41 4.45
N GLU A 448 12.48 21.41 3.63
CA GLU A 448 12.58 21.57 2.17
C GLU A 448 11.26 22.05 1.53
N THR A 449 10.14 21.58 2.08
CA THR A 449 8.80 21.83 1.53
C THR A 449 8.29 23.24 1.87
N ALA A 450 8.81 23.85 2.94
CA ALA A 450 8.42 25.18 3.43
C ALA A 450 8.87 26.37 2.54
N TYR A 451 9.48 26.09 1.39
CA TYR A 451 10.11 27.12 0.54
C TYR A 451 9.13 27.83 -0.41
N ASN A 452 7.94 27.29 -0.68
CA ASN A 452 7.00 27.95 -1.60
C ASN A 452 6.40 29.24 -1.01
N CYS A 453 6.39 30.33 -1.79
CA CYS A 453 5.72 31.61 -1.48
C CYS A 453 4.18 31.52 -1.37
N ILE A 454 3.60 30.33 -1.49
CA ILE A 454 2.16 30.07 -1.45
C ILE A 454 1.88 29.23 -0.21
N ASN A 455 1.70 29.83 0.97
CA ASN A 455 0.99 29.32 2.16
C ASN A 455 1.00 27.80 2.48
N THR A 456 2.05 27.06 2.12
CA THR A 456 2.11 25.58 2.13
C THR A 456 3.27 25.06 2.96
N TYR A 457 3.82 25.93 3.81
CA TYR A 457 4.87 25.61 4.79
C TYR A 457 4.30 25.03 6.09
N TRP A 458 2.98 25.00 6.25
CA TRP A 458 2.35 24.55 7.47
C TRP A 458 2.55 23.04 7.76
N PRO A 459 2.65 22.10 6.78
CA PRO A 459 2.96 20.71 7.11
C PRO A 459 4.35 20.58 7.72
N ALA A 460 5.32 21.33 7.18
CA ALA A 460 6.66 21.43 7.75
C ALA A 460 6.65 22.00 9.17
N MET A 461 5.78 22.99 9.43
CA MET A 461 5.67 23.62 10.74
C MET A 461 5.12 22.65 11.79
N LEU A 462 4.09 21.88 11.46
CA LEU A 462 3.54 20.87 12.37
C LEU A 462 4.54 19.76 12.66
N ALA A 463 5.21 19.26 11.62
CA ALA A 463 6.27 18.26 11.81
C ALA A 463 7.41 18.81 12.68
N ALA A 464 7.85 20.05 12.45
CA ALA A 464 8.91 20.66 13.28
C ALA A 464 8.48 20.87 14.74
N GLU A 465 7.22 21.22 15.00
CA GLU A 465 6.66 21.33 16.36
C GLU A 465 6.67 19.98 17.08
N GLU A 466 6.23 18.91 16.41
CA GLU A 466 6.23 17.57 16.99
C GLU A 466 7.65 17.02 17.16
N ILE A 467 8.54 17.23 16.19
CA ILE A 467 9.94 16.84 16.30
C ILE A 467 10.62 17.53 17.49
N LEU A 468 10.33 18.83 17.72
CA LEU A 468 10.80 19.53 18.91
C LEU A 468 10.31 18.85 20.19
N ARG A 469 9.03 18.47 20.26
CA ARG A 469 8.46 17.73 21.39
C ARG A 469 9.17 16.40 21.60
N LEU A 470 9.31 15.58 20.56
CA LEU A 470 9.95 14.26 20.64
C LEU A 470 11.43 14.35 21.03
N LEU A 471 12.19 15.32 20.50
CA LEU A 471 13.58 15.56 20.91
C LEU A 471 13.68 16.01 22.37
N ALA A 472 12.77 16.86 22.82
CA ALA A 472 12.70 17.30 24.21
C ALA A 472 12.39 16.15 25.18
N GLU A 473 11.45 15.29 24.83
CA GLU A 473 11.07 14.10 25.62
C GLU A 473 12.18 13.05 25.66
N ARG A 474 12.81 12.75 24.51
CA ARG A 474 13.77 11.63 24.39
C ARG A 474 15.20 12.01 24.76
N LEU A 475 15.64 13.24 24.50
CA LEU A 475 17.03 13.69 24.69
C LEU A 475 17.16 14.80 25.74
N GLY A 476 16.05 15.41 26.14
CA GLY A 476 16.03 16.53 27.08
C GLY A 476 16.25 17.90 26.42
N TYR A 477 15.87 18.94 27.16
CA TYR A 477 15.84 20.33 26.67
C TYR A 477 17.22 20.95 26.39
N ARG A 478 18.27 20.44 27.05
CA ARG A 478 19.65 20.95 26.91
C ARG A 478 20.39 20.33 25.73
N HIS A 479 19.86 19.26 25.14
CA HIS A 479 20.47 18.58 24.02
C HIS A 479 20.59 19.51 22.81
N LEU A 480 21.71 19.45 22.09
CA LEU A 480 22.01 20.35 20.97
C LEU A 480 20.89 20.32 19.91
N LYS A 481 20.46 19.12 19.48
CA LYS A 481 19.39 19.00 18.48
C LYS A 481 18.03 19.51 18.95
N THR A 482 17.67 19.33 20.22
CA THR A 482 16.43 19.92 20.78
C THR A 482 16.49 21.44 20.67
N ARG A 483 17.67 22.01 20.95
CA ARG A 483 17.90 23.45 20.83
C ARG A 483 17.81 23.93 19.38
N MET A 484 18.36 23.16 18.44
CA MET A 484 18.26 23.44 17.02
C MET A 484 16.84 23.27 16.47
N ALA A 485 16.08 22.30 16.97
CA ALA A 485 14.67 22.11 16.61
C ALA A 485 13.82 23.31 17.04
N LEU A 486 14.07 23.89 18.22
CA LEU A 486 13.41 25.12 18.65
C LEU A 486 13.70 26.27 17.68
N TYR A 487 14.96 26.39 17.26
CA TYR A 487 15.35 27.36 16.24
C TYR A 487 14.60 27.10 14.92
N SER A 488 14.54 25.84 14.47
CA SER A 488 13.79 25.37 13.31
C SER A 488 12.32 25.81 13.35
N VAL A 489 11.64 25.62 14.48
CA VAL A 489 10.27 26.06 14.71
C VAL A 489 10.18 27.58 14.60
N ALA A 490 11.06 28.32 15.28
CA ALA A 490 11.08 29.79 15.20
C ALA A 490 11.27 30.30 13.76
N LEU A 491 12.05 29.60 12.92
CA LEU A 491 12.22 29.92 11.50
C LEU A 491 10.94 29.72 10.70
N LEU A 492 10.21 28.63 10.93
CA LEU A 492 8.93 28.42 10.22
C LEU A 492 7.90 29.45 10.67
N TYR A 493 7.91 29.82 11.95
CA TYR A 493 7.11 30.90 12.50
C TYR A 493 7.48 32.31 11.96
N SER A 494 8.64 32.45 11.31
CA SER A 494 9.08 33.72 10.70
C SER A 494 8.52 33.97 9.31
N LYS A 495 8.00 32.95 8.62
CA LYS A 495 7.48 33.10 7.26
C LYS A 495 6.19 33.92 7.28
N GLU A 496 6.17 35.00 6.50
CA GLU A 496 5.05 35.95 6.43
C GLU A 496 3.76 35.25 5.97
N ASN A 497 2.78 35.17 6.89
CA ASN A 497 1.34 34.83 6.74
C ASN A 497 0.76 34.07 7.96
N ILE A 498 1.51 33.92 9.05
CA ILE A 498 1.03 33.24 10.27
C ILE A 498 0.16 34.16 11.15
N GLY A 499 0.17 35.47 10.90
CA GLY A 499 -0.40 36.47 11.82
C GLY A 499 -1.54 37.33 11.30
N ASP A 500 -1.85 37.32 10.00
CA ASP A 500 -2.90 38.19 9.46
C ASP A 500 -3.98 37.34 8.79
N LYS A 501 -5.05 37.10 9.56
CA LYS A 501 -6.26 36.33 9.22
C LYS A 501 -5.98 34.87 8.89
N SER A 502 -6.42 33.98 9.79
CA SER A 502 -6.75 32.57 9.56
C SER A 502 -6.13 32.01 8.27
N VAL A 503 -5.06 31.21 8.35
CA VAL A 503 -4.77 30.28 7.26
C VAL A 503 -6.08 29.52 7.05
N PRO A 504 -6.88 29.77 5.99
CA PRO A 504 -8.30 29.38 5.97
C PRO A 504 -8.47 27.87 6.09
N LEU A 505 -7.40 27.16 5.75
CA LEU A 505 -7.27 25.71 5.77
C LEU A 505 -7.24 25.10 7.18
N LEU A 506 -6.88 25.87 8.23
CA LEU A 506 -6.43 25.27 9.50
C LEU A 506 -7.16 25.72 10.77
N ASN A 507 -7.88 26.85 10.81
CA ASN A 507 -8.56 27.35 12.03
C ASN A 507 -7.73 27.33 13.35
N ILE A 508 -6.39 27.27 13.27
CA ILE A 508 -5.50 27.24 14.44
C ILE A 508 -5.09 28.67 14.79
N ASP A 509 -5.47 29.15 15.97
CA ASP A 509 -4.88 30.34 16.59
C ASP A 509 -3.48 30.02 17.11
N ARG A 510 -2.47 30.71 16.57
CA ARG A 510 -1.04 30.49 16.87
C ARG A 510 -0.40 31.66 17.61
N THR A 511 -1.19 32.65 18.01
CA THR A 511 -0.70 33.88 18.65
C THR A 511 0.07 33.58 19.94
N LYS A 512 -0.48 32.73 20.81
CA LYS A 512 0.15 32.38 22.10
C LYS A 512 1.48 31.65 21.95
N ALA A 513 1.57 30.64 21.09
CA ALA A 513 2.83 29.94 20.80
C ALA A 513 3.88 30.88 20.20
N ARG A 514 3.45 31.79 19.30
CA ARG A 514 4.30 32.83 18.72
C ARG A 514 4.85 33.77 19.79
N ASP A 515 4.02 34.20 20.73
CA ASP A 515 4.41 35.11 21.82
C ASP A 515 5.38 34.44 22.80
N ILE A 516 5.20 33.15 23.11
CA ILE A 516 6.17 32.37 23.90
C ILE A 516 7.50 32.29 23.15
N LEU A 517 7.49 31.93 21.86
CA LEU A 517 8.69 31.87 21.02
C LEU A 517 9.41 33.24 20.93
N GLN A 518 8.67 34.35 20.83
CA GLN A 518 9.25 35.69 20.79
C GLN A 518 9.99 36.02 22.09
N ARG A 519 9.39 35.68 23.25
CA ARG A 519 10.03 35.85 24.56
C ARG A 519 11.28 34.99 24.69
N MET A 520 11.23 33.73 24.26
CA MET A 520 12.39 32.83 24.27
C MET A 520 13.51 33.35 23.37
N CYS A 521 13.19 33.91 22.20
CA CYS A 521 14.20 34.48 21.28
C CYS A 521 14.64 35.91 21.63
N GLY A 522 14.22 36.45 22.79
CA GLY A 522 14.59 37.80 23.23
C GLY A 522 14.03 38.94 22.37
N PHE A 523 12.98 38.69 21.58
CA PHE A 523 12.33 39.70 20.76
C PHE A 523 11.32 40.52 21.58
N ARG A 524 11.36 41.85 21.42
CA ARG A 524 10.32 42.76 21.91
C ARG A 524 9.10 42.71 20.97
N HIS A 525 7.90 43.03 21.48
CA HIS A 525 6.66 43.11 20.69
C HIS A 525 6.90 43.81 19.34
N LYS A 526 6.38 43.22 18.25
CA LYS A 526 6.50 43.66 16.84
C LYS A 526 7.84 43.39 16.12
N LYS A 527 8.86 42.80 16.75
CA LYS A 527 10.07 42.34 16.01
C LYS A 527 9.80 41.02 15.28
N ASN A 528 10.24 40.92 14.02
CA ASN A 528 10.07 39.73 13.18
C ASN A 528 11.18 38.69 13.49
N PHE A 529 10.79 37.41 13.59
CA PHE A 529 11.73 36.28 13.69
C PHE A 529 12.71 36.20 12.52
N ALA A 530 12.44 36.85 11.37
CA ALA A 530 13.41 37.00 10.29
C ALA A 530 14.76 37.61 10.75
N LEU A 531 14.78 38.33 11.88
CA LEU A 531 16.00 38.84 12.50
C LEU A 531 16.89 37.75 13.12
N LEU A 532 16.37 36.53 13.42
CA LEU A 532 17.17 35.37 13.88
C LEU A 532 18.15 34.88 12.80
N VAL A 533 17.89 35.24 11.55
CA VAL A 533 18.44 34.60 10.38
C VAL A 533 19.10 35.59 9.41
N GLY A 534 18.81 36.88 9.58
CA GLY A 534 19.41 37.96 8.81
C GLY A 534 18.54 38.37 7.62
N ARG A 535 18.88 39.51 7.00
CA ARG A 535 18.10 40.14 5.91
C ARG A 535 18.00 39.26 4.66
N ASP A 536 18.92 38.32 4.48
CA ASP A 536 18.95 37.39 3.35
C ASP A 536 18.18 36.09 3.59
N TYR A 537 17.42 35.94 4.69
CA TYR A 537 16.61 34.75 4.95
C TYR A 537 15.69 34.36 3.77
N PHE A 538 15.17 35.34 3.05
CA PHE A 538 14.34 35.11 1.86
C PHE A 538 15.14 34.63 0.63
N ARG A 539 16.46 34.89 0.60
CA ARG A 539 17.37 34.59 -0.53
C ARG A 539 18.26 33.37 -0.28
N ARG A 540 18.59 33.06 0.98
CA ARG A 540 19.36 31.89 1.39
C ARG A 540 18.43 30.79 1.88
N MET A 541 18.51 29.61 1.28
CA MET A 541 17.81 28.45 1.81
C MET A 541 18.64 27.90 2.98
N TYR A 542 18.13 27.90 4.21
CA TYR A 542 18.85 27.33 5.37
C TYR A 542 19.14 25.84 5.20
N ILE A 543 18.30 25.13 4.46
CA ILE A 543 18.56 23.75 4.03
C ILE A 543 19.76 23.62 3.06
N ASN A 544 20.31 24.73 2.57
CA ASN A 544 21.57 24.77 1.83
C ASN A 544 22.77 25.08 2.73
N GLU A 545 22.55 25.54 3.97
CA GLU A 545 23.62 25.73 4.93
C GLU A 545 24.09 24.35 5.41
N PRO A 546 25.33 23.92 5.10
CA PRO A 546 25.77 22.56 5.40
C PRO A 546 25.67 22.21 6.88
N GLY A 547 25.95 23.19 7.75
CA GLY A 547 25.83 23.01 9.20
C GLY A 547 24.39 22.82 9.69
N PHE A 548 23.38 23.37 9.01
CA PHE A 548 21.99 23.09 9.37
C PHE A 548 21.62 21.66 8.94
N VAL A 549 22.02 21.26 7.74
CA VAL A 549 21.75 19.91 7.22
C VAL A 549 22.43 18.84 8.08
N SER A 550 23.71 19.01 8.42
CA SER A 550 24.40 18.11 9.36
C SER A 550 23.86 18.25 10.79
N GLY A 551 23.26 19.39 11.08
CA GLY A 551 22.76 19.80 12.39
C GLY A 551 23.88 20.01 13.40
N ASP A 552 24.97 20.61 12.95
CA ASP A 552 26.11 21.10 13.76
C ASP A 552 26.18 22.63 13.77
N MET A 553 25.20 23.30 13.16
CA MET A 553 25.12 24.76 13.13
C MET A 553 24.99 25.32 14.54
N GLU A 554 25.83 26.29 14.88
CA GLU A 554 25.70 27.04 16.12
C GLU A 554 24.37 27.80 16.14
N VAL A 555 23.56 27.53 17.16
CA VAL A 555 22.30 28.25 17.37
C VAL A 555 22.63 29.68 17.82
N PRO A 556 22.03 30.72 17.20
CA PRO A 556 22.29 32.10 17.59
C PRO A 556 22.07 32.35 19.08
N TYR A 557 22.98 33.11 19.71
CA TYR A 557 23.00 33.43 21.14
C TYR A 557 21.69 34.05 21.70
N ASN A 558 20.83 34.56 20.83
CA ASN A 558 19.58 35.21 21.21
C ASN A 558 18.46 34.24 21.60
N VAL A 559 18.59 32.94 21.31
CA VAL A 559 17.60 31.93 21.71
C VAL A 559 17.87 31.48 23.14
N ARG A 560 17.01 31.89 24.08
CA ARG A 560 17.06 31.51 25.49
C ARG A 560 16.28 30.22 25.71
N PHE A 561 16.97 29.19 26.20
CA PHE A 561 16.39 27.91 26.58
C PHE A 561 16.01 27.96 28.06
N THR A 562 14.73 28.16 28.36
CA THR A 562 14.18 28.41 29.71
C THR A 562 12.97 27.51 30.01
N ALA A 563 12.42 27.61 31.22
CA ALA A 563 11.16 26.95 31.61
C ALA A 563 9.98 27.24 30.65
N SER A 564 10.04 28.35 29.90
CA SER A 564 9.03 28.69 28.88
C SER A 564 8.96 27.71 27.71
N LEU A 565 9.94 26.81 27.56
CA LEU A 565 9.85 25.72 26.58
C LEU A 565 8.73 24.73 26.94
N GLU A 566 8.54 24.44 28.23
CA GLU A 566 7.45 23.56 28.68
C GLU A 566 6.09 24.19 28.41
N ASP A 567 5.97 25.51 28.61
CA ASP A 567 4.76 26.26 28.26
C ASP A 567 4.50 26.18 26.74
N LEU A 568 5.54 26.32 25.91
CA LEU A 568 5.41 26.19 24.45
C LEU A 568 4.96 24.78 24.04
N LEU A 569 5.56 23.74 24.63
CA LEU A 569 5.22 22.35 24.32
C LEU A 569 3.78 22.03 24.73
N ARG A 570 3.32 22.51 25.89
CA ARG A 570 1.91 22.38 26.30
C ARG A 570 0.97 23.06 25.32
N GLU A 571 1.31 24.27 24.85
CA GLU A 571 0.51 24.97 23.84
C GLU A 571 0.49 24.28 22.48
N ILE A 572 1.52 23.49 22.14
CA ILE A 572 1.53 22.66 20.93
C ILE A 572 0.65 21.43 21.13
N GLU A 573 0.73 20.77 22.29
CA GLU A 573 0.02 19.53 22.62
C GLU A 573 -1.50 19.72 22.76
N HIS A 574 -1.95 20.85 23.30
CA HIS A 574 -3.38 21.14 23.49
C HIS A 574 -4.10 21.58 22.21
N ARG A 575 -3.44 21.51 21.05
CA ARG A 575 -4.08 21.92 19.78
C ARG A 575 -5.07 20.86 19.31
N PRO A 576 -6.24 21.29 18.80
CA PRO A 576 -7.14 20.35 18.16
C PRO A 576 -6.45 19.67 16.98
N THR A 577 -6.79 18.41 16.74
CA THR A 577 -6.41 17.68 15.53
C THR A 577 -6.74 18.53 14.30
N LEU A 578 -5.82 18.56 13.34
CA LEU A 578 -6.06 19.29 12.10
C LEU A 578 -7.28 18.73 11.39
N GLU A 579 -8.37 19.48 11.42
CA GLU A 579 -9.42 19.34 10.42
C GLU A 579 -9.07 20.29 9.29
N LEU A 580 -8.59 19.72 8.19
CA LEU A 580 -8.70 20.41 6.91
C LEU A 580 -10.20 20.58 6.69
N SER A 581 -10.71 21.79 6.89
CA SER A 581 -12.06 22.14 6.48
C SER A 581 -12.24 21.71 5.02
N PRO A 582 -13.45 21.35 4.56
CA PRO A 582 -13.68 21.02 3.16
C PRO A 582 -13.33 22.24 2.32
N LEU A 583 -12.07 22.29 1.89
CA LEU A 583 -11.55 23.29 1.00
C LEU A 583 -11.93 22.81 -0.37
N PHE A 584 -13.15 23.14 -0.78
CA PHE A 584 -13.54 23.65 -2.10
C PHE A 584 -15.07 23.76 -2.15
#